data_AF-A0A340X6B9-F1
#
_entry.id   AF-A0A340X6B9-F1
#
_cell.length_a   1.000
_cell.length_b   1.000
_cell.length_c   1.000
_cell.angle_alpha   90.00
_cell.angle_beta   90.00
_cell.angle_gamma   90.00
#
_symmetry.space_group_name_H-M   'P 1'
#
loop_
_entity.id
_entity.type
_entity.pdbx_description
1 polymer ?
#
loop_
_entity_poly.entity_id
_entity_poly.type
_entity_poly.pdbx_seq_one_letter_code
_entity_poly.pdbx_strand_id
1 'polypeptide(L)'
;MHAHSLPLFLLYVWWALLQAGAAMVAPVPLRTWGQPSSPSPLAYMLSLYREPLLLRADIIRSLQAQDVEVDGQNWTFAFDFSFLGQEEDLAWAELRLQLSSPVALTPDVPLSIEIFHQPKLNEDKDPPNCPERLRMDLFTVTLSQVTFSLGSMVLEVTRPLSKWLKHPGELREQMSSLAGECWRRPPTPPVTNVLLMLYSNLSPERKRLGGSTLLWEAESSWRVQEGQLSRERARRHRRYHLQDRNQLCRKVKFQVDFNLIGWGSWIIYPKQYNAYRCEGECPNPVGEEFHPTNHAYIQSLLKRYQPHRVPSTCCAPVKTKPLSMLYVDNGRVLLDHHKDMIVEECGCL
;
A
#
# COMPACT_ATOMS: atom_id res chain seq x y z
N MET A 1 -5.01 -55.29 -77.54
CA MET A 1 -3.61 -55.14 -77.99
C MET A 1 -2.94 -54.12 -77.09
N HIS A 2 -1.81 -54.49 -76.49
CA HIS A 2 -0.97 -53.65 -75.65
C HIS A 2 -0.56 -52.35 -76.37
N ALA A 3 -0.39 -51.25 -75.63
CA ALA A 3 0.94 -50.77 -75.25
C ALA A 3 0.90 -49.37 -74.60
N HIS A 4 1.81 -49.19 -73.66
CA HIS A 4 2.11 -48.01 -72.87
C HIS A 4 2.60 -46.81 -73.69
N SER A 5 2.32 -45.59 -73.18
CA SER A 5 3.35 -44.56 -72.91
C SER A 5 2.71 -43.35 -72.21
N LEU A 6 3.10 -43.10 -70.95
CA LEU A 6 3.02 -41.82 -70.24
C LEU A 6 4.05 -40.83 -70.85
N PRO A 7 3.93 -39.50 -70.65
CA PRO A 7 4.39 -38.85 -69.42
C PRO A 7 3.35 -37.88 -68.85
N LEU A 8 3.10 -37.92 -67.54
CA LEU A 8 3.75 -37.02 -66.56
C LEU A 8 3.70 -35.55 -67.01
N PHE A 9 2.63 -34.85 -66.63
CA PHE A 9 2.58 -33.43 -66.22
C PHE A 9 1.09 -33.07 -66.19
N LEU A 10 0.41 -33.27 -65.04
CA LEU A 10 -0.86 -32.63 -64.62
C LEU A 10 -1.50 -33.36 -63.41
N LEU A 11 -0.71 -33.75 -62.41
CA LEU A 11 -1.20 -34.24 -61.11
C LEU A 11 -0.35 -33.73 -59.93
N TYR A 12 0.14 -32.48 -60.03
CA TYR A 12 0.98 -31.87 -58.99
C TYR A 12 0.57 -30.46 -58.55
N VAL A 13 -0.69 -30.06 -58.77
CA VAL A 13 -1.18 -28.75 -58.27
C VAL A 13 -2.41 -28.86 -57.37
N TRP A 14 -3.06 -30.03 -57.24
CA TRP A 14 -4.22 -30.22 -56.34
C TRP A 14 -4.04 -31.29 -55.25
N TRP A 15 -2.80 -31.66 -54.93
CA TRP A 15 -2.46 -32.52 -53.79
C TRP A 15 -1.37 -31.93 -52.87
N ALA A 16 -1.11 -30.62 -52.97
CA ALA A 16 -0.17 -29.88 -52.12
C ALA A 16 -0.87 -28.86 -51.19
N LEU A 17 -2.16 -29.04 -50.90
CA LEU A 17 -2.90 -28.24 -49.92
C LEU A 17 -3.74 -29.08 -48.94
N LEU A 18 -3.42 -30.37 -48.77
CA LEU A 18 -4.20 -31.27 -47.90
C LEU A 18 -3.38 -32.18 -46.96
N GLN A 19 -2.11 -31.87 -46.73
CA GLN A 19 -1.35 -32.42 -45.59
C GLN A 19 -0.40 -31.36 -45.01
N ALA A 20 -0.92 -30.55 -44.10
CA ALA A 20 -0.11 -29.87 -43.10
C ALA A 20 -0.90 -29.80 -41.80
N GLY A 21 -0.62 -30.76 -40.93
CA GLY A 21 -0.78 -30.62 -39.49
C GLY A 21 -2.21 -30.48 -38.96
N ALA A 22 -2.78 -31.62 -38.58
CA ALA A 22 -3.50 -31.66 -37.31
C ALA A 22 -2.51 -31.22 -36.22
N ALA A 23 -2.42 -29.91 -35.97
CA ALA A 23 -1.76 -29.40 -34.80
C ALA A 23 -2.61 -29.86 -33.62
N MET A 24 -2.13 -30.89 -32.94
CA MET A 24 -2.48 -31.13 -31.55
C MET A 24 -2.43 -29.77 -30.85
N VAL A 25 -3.52 -29.39 -30.20
CA VAL A 25 -3.52 -28.30 -29.23
C VAL A 25 -2.58 -28.74 -28.13
N ALA A 26 -1.29 -28.45 -28.31
CA ALA A 26 -0.35 -28.47 -27.22
C ALA A 26 -0.91 -27.46 -26.21
N PRO A 27 -1.06 -27.84 -24.93
CA PRO A 27 -1.32 -26.83 -23.92
C PRO A 27 -0.18 -25.83 -24.05
N VAL A 28 -0.52 -24.59 -24.39
CA VAL A 28 0.40 -23.46 -24.27
C VAL A 28 0.98 -23.60 -22.87
N PRO A 29 2.30 -23.80 -22.71
CA PRO A 29 2.86 -23.71 -21.37
C PRO A 29 2.56 -22.28 -20.96
N LEU A 30 1.74 -22.12 -19.92
CA LEU A 30 1.70 -20.91 -19.12
C LEU A 30 3.16 -20.57 -18.88
N ARG A 31 3.68 -19.59 -19.63
CA ARG A 31 5.02 -19.09 -19.40
C ARG A 31 5.02 -18.69 -17.93
N THR A 32 5.77 -19.42 -17.13
CA THR A 32 6.21 -19.00 -15.81
C THR A 32 7.06 -17.76 -16.06
N TRP A 33 6.38 -16.61 -16.17
CA TRP A 33 7.01 -15.31 -16.31
C TRP A 33 7.95 -15.14 -15.13
N GLY A 34 9.20 -14.81 -15.46
CA GLY A 34 10.36 -14.95 -14.59
C GLY A 34 10.09 -14.39 -13.19
N GLN A 35 10.08 -15.30 -12.21
CA GLN A 35 10.21 -14.93 -10.81
C GLN A 35 11.60 -14.29 -10.65
N PRO A 36 11.72 -13.02 -10.23
CA PRO A 36 13.02 -12.44 -9.96
C PRO A 36 13.64 -13.19 -8.78
N SER A 37 14.74 -13.89 -9.06
CA SER A 37 15.59 -14.68 -8.16
C SER A 37 16.41 -13.81 -7.19
N SER A 38 15.85 -12.69 -6.74
CA SER A 38 16.58 -11.71 -5.94
C SER A 38 16.48 -12.04 -4.44
N PRO A 39 17.62 -12.24 -3.75
CA PRO A 39 17.65 -12.58 -2.32
C PRO A 39 17.39 -11.40 -1.38
N SER A 40 17.48 -10.15 -1.86
CA SER A 40 17.25 -8.98 -1.00
C SER A 40 15.78 -8.53 -1.05
N PRO A 41 15.18 -8.20 0.11
CA PRO A 41 13.80 -7.72 0.17
C PRO A 41 13.65 -6.42 -0.64
N LEU A 42 14.66 -5.56 -0.63
CA LEU A 42 14.66 -4.32 -1.42
C LEU A 42 14.61 -4.59 -2.93
N ALA A 43 15.42 -5.51 -3.45
CA ALA A 43 15.41 -5.79 -4.89
C ALA A 43 14.16 -6.56 -5.32
N TYR A 44 13.56 -7.38 -4.44
CA TYR A 44 12.22 -7.93 -4.68
C TYR A 44 11.16 -6.82 -4.75
N MET A 45 11.12 -5.92 -3.76
CA MET A 45 10.19 -4.78 -3.75
C MET A 45 10.38 -3.85 -4.98
N LEU A 46 11.63 -3.64 -5.43
CA LEU A 46 11.92 -2.88 -6.65
C LEU A 46 11.43 -3.58 -7.92
N SER A 47 11.45 -4.92 -7.96
CA SER A 47 10.91 -5.67 -9.09
C SER A 47 9.38 -5.51 -9.20
N LEU A 48 8.68 -5.57 -8.06
CA LEU A 48 7.23 -5.33 -7.98
C LEU A 48 6.85 -3.93 -8.47
N TYR A 49 7.68 -2.92 -8.18
CA TYR A 49 7.47 -1.55 -8.66
C TYR A 49 7.59 -1.43 -10.19
N ARG A 50 8.51 -2.17 -10.82
CA ARG A 50 8.76 -2.08 -12.27
C ARG A 50 7.66 -2.75 -13.11
N GLU A 51 6.91 -3.69 -12.54
CA GLU A 51 5.84 -4.44 -13.22
C GLU A 51 4.47 -4.27 -12.52
N PRO A 52 3.84 -3.09 -12.62
CA PRO A 52 2.64 -2.75 -11.84
C PRO A 52 1.39 -3.57 -12.19
N LEU A 53 1.37 -4.28 -13.32
CA LEU A 53 0.26 -5.16 -13.73
C LEU A 53 0.08 -6.39 -12.81
N LEU A 54 1.01 -6.63 -11.87
CA LEU A 54 0.99 -7.74 -10.91
C LEU A 54 0.46 -7.35 -9.51
N LEU A 55 0.17 -6.07 -9.25
CA LEU A 55 -0.26 -5.61 -7.93
C LEU A 55 -1.70 -6.05 -7.63
N ARG A 56 -1.83 -7.19 -6.94
CA ARG A 56 -3.10 -7.69 -6.37
C ARG A 56 -3.39 -7.18 -4.95
N ALA A 57 -2.60 -6.22 -4.46
CA ALA A 57 -2.70 -5.69 -3.11
C ALA A 57 -2.42 -4.19 -3.08
N ASP A 58 -3.12 -3.46 -2.20
CA ASP A 58 -2.95 -2.01 -2.02
C ASP A 58 -1.65 -1.67 -1.26
N ILE A 59 -1.24 -2.53 -0.31
CA ILE A 59 -0.05 -2.35 0.54
C ILE A 59 0.75 -3.65 0.57
N ILE A 60 2.08 -3.55 0.42
CA ILE A 60 3.01 -4.68 0.53
C ILE A 60 4.06 -4.34 1.59
N ARG A 61 4.20 -5.21 2.59
CA ARG A 61 5.14 -5.04 3.70
C ARG A 61 6.10 -6.22 3.78
N SER A 62 7.38 -5.93 4.00
CA SER A 62 8.40 -6.94 4.28
C SER A 62 8.78 -6.90 5.75
N LEU A 63 8.68 -8.04 6.45
CA LEU A 63 9.18 -8.21 7.81
C LEU A 63 10.42 -9.09 7.77
N GLN A 64 11.47 -8.66 8.46
CA GLN A 64 12.62 -9.50 8.72
C GLN A 64 12.38 -10.28 10.01
N ALA A 65 12.72 -11.58 10.01
CA ALA A 65 12.67 -12.37 11.23
C ALA A 65 13.65 -11.79 12.27
N GLN A 66 13.16 -11.60 13.49
CA GLN A 66 13.97 -11.20 14.64
C GLN A 66 14.72 -12.38 15.26
N ASP A 67 14.13 -13.57 15.15
CA ASP A 67 14.73 -14.82 15.60
C ASP A 67 14.32 -15.98 14.71
N VAL A 68 15.21 -16.95 14.58
CA VAL A 68 15.07 -18.12 13.72
C VAL A 68 15.67 -19.34 14.42
N GLU A 69 14.85 -20.35 14.66
CA GLU A 69 15.27 -21.62 15.22
C GLU A 69 14.92 -22.74 14.23
N VAL A 70 15.90 -23.57 13.88
CA VAL A 70 15.72 -24.67 12.93
C VAL A 70 16.27 -25.93 13.56
N ASP A 71 15.39 -26.85 13.93
CA ASP A 71 15.74 -28.17 14.45
C ASP A 71 15.14 -29.26 13.56
N GLY A 72 15.96 -29.75 12.61
CA GLY A 72 15.53 -30.72 11.60
C GLY A 72 14.37 -30.21 10.76
N GLN A 73 13.16 -30.71 11.05
CA GLN A 73 11.92 -30.35 10.35
C GLN A 73 11.01 -29.40 11.15
N ASN A 74 11.43 -29.00 12.35
CA ASN A 74 10.71 -28.05 13.20
C ASN A 74 11.37 -26.68 13.10
N TRP A 75 10.68 -25.74 12.48
CA TRP A 75 11.20 -24.44 12.14
C TRP A 75 10.37 -23.35 12.82
N THR A 76 11.02 -22.47 13.55
CA THR A 76 10.38 -21.43 14.34
C THR A 76 10.89 -20.06 13.92
N PHE A 77 9.96 -19.14 13.70
CA PHE A 77 10.26 -17.79 13.23
C PHE A 77 9.55 -16.75 14.11
N ALA A 78 10.29 -15.73 14.57
CA ALA A 78 9.72 -14.61 15.30
C ALA A 78 9.74 -13.33 14.46
N PHE A 79 8.61 -12.62 14.38
CA PHE A 79 8.48 -11.34 13.67
C PHE A 79 7.81 -10.29 14.56
N ASP A 80 8.10 -9.02 14.32
CA ASP A 80 7.39 -7.93 14.99
C ASP A 80 6.20 -7.48 14.14
N PHE A 81 4.99 -7.77 14.60
CA PHE A 81 3.75 -7.34 13.93
C PHE A 81 3.16 -6.04 14.52
N SER A 82 3.86 -5.36 15.43
CA SER A 82 3.34 -4.19 16.17
C SER A 82 3.03 -3.00 15.25
N PHE A 83 3.59 -2.99 14.04
CA PHE A 83 3.37 -1.95 13.05
C PHE A 83 2.09 -2.13 12.22
N LEU A 84 1.43 -3.30 12.29
CA LEU A 84 0.23 -3.54 11.50
C LEU A 84 -0.90 -2.62 11.98
N GLY A 85 -1.44 -1.82 11.07
CA GLY A 85 -2.54 -0.90 11.35
C GLY A 85 -3.86 -1.64 11.58
N GLN A 86 -4.77 -1.04 12.35
CA GLN A 86 -6.03 -1.67 12.77
C GLN A 86 -7.08 -1.87 11.65
N GLU A 87 -6.79 -1.47 10.40
CA GLU A 87 -7.79 -1.29 9.33
C GLU A 87 -7.32 -1.83 7.96
N GLU A 88 -6.42 -2.82 7.95
CA GLU A 88 -5.92 -3.48 6.74
C GLU A 88 -6.40 -4.94 6.69
N ASP A 89 -6.89 -5.40 5.53
CA ASP A 89 -7.29 -6.78 5.32
C ASP A 89 -6.16 -7.57 4.65
N LEU A 90 -5.64 -8.62 5.31
CA LEU A 90 -4.63 -9.49 4.73
C LEU A 90 -5.21 -10.26 3.53
N ALA A 91 -4.69 -9.99 2.33
CA ALA A 91 -5.08 -10.67 1.11
C ALA A 91 -4.20 -11.91 0.84
N TRP A 92 -2.91 -11.79 1.09
CA TRP A 92 -1.91 -12.83 0.79
C TRP A 92 -0.67 -12.68 1.67
N ALA A 93 -0.01 -13.79 2.01
CA ALA A 93 1.24 -13.79 2.75
C ALA A 93 2.20 -14.88 2.28
N GLU A 94 3.48 -14.52 2.14
CA GLU A 94 4.54 -15.42 1.70
C GLU A 94 5.73 -15.36 2.67
N LEU A 95 6.16 -16.52 3.15
CA LEU A 95 7.40 -16.68 3.88
C LEU A 95 8.50 -17.10 2.91
N ARG A 96 9.55 -16.29 2.83
CA ARG A 96 10.68 -16.45 1.93
C ARG A 96 11.94 -16.70 2.74
N LEU A 97 12.61 -17.81 2.47
CA LEU A 97 13.85 -18.19 3.14
C LEU A 97 14.98 -18.28 2.13
N GLN A 98 16.13 -17.72 2.50
CA GLN A 98 17.38 -17.96 1.80
C GLN A 98 18.18 -19.04 2.54
N LEU A 99 18.47 -20.15 1.85
CA LEU A 99 19.18 -21.29 2.42
C LEU A 99 20.67 -21.12 2.17
N SER A 100 21.45 -20.93 3.24
CA SER A 100 22.91 -20.77 3.18
C SER A 100 23.66 -22.09 2.97
N SER A 101 22.99 -23.22 3.22
CA SER A 101 23.47 -24.60 3.03
C SER A 101 22.26 -25.50 2.72
N PRO A 102 22.39 -26.60 1.94
CA PRO A 102 21.31 -27.54 1.73
C PRO A 102 20.86 -28.14 3.06
N VAL A 103 19.69 -27.73 3.53
CA VAL A 103 19.02 -28.36 4.68
C VAL A 103 18.60 -29.76 4.24
N ALA A 104 18.97 -30.78 5.02
CA ALA A 104 18.59 -32.16 4.76
C ALA A 104 17.09 -32.36 5.05
N LEU A 105 16.24 -31.99 4.09
CA LEU A 105 14.80 -32.18 4.15
C LEU A 105 14.48 -33.63 3.75
N THR A 106 13.78 -34.36 4.62
CA THR A 106 13.28 -35.69 4.29
C THR A 106 12.00 -35.57 3.47
N PRO A 107 11.92 -36.20 2.27
CA PRO A 107 10.80 -36.01 1.34
C PRO A 107 9.43 -36.40 1.91
N ASP A 108 9.40 -37.41 2.77
CA ASP A 108 8.16 -38.05 3.23
C ASP A 108 7.64 -37.50 4.56
N VAL A 109 8.36 -36.60 5.20
CA VAL A 109 7.95 -36.03 6.49
C VAL A 109 7.63 -34.55 6.31
N PRO A 110 6.46 -34.07 6.76
CA PRO A 110 6.09 -32.67 6.61
C PRO A 110 6.95 -31.77 7.52
N LEU A 111 7.16 -30.53 7.09
CA LEU A 111 7.81 -29.50 7.89
C LEU A 111 6.83 -28.91 8.87
N SER A 112 7.19 -28.81 10.14
CA SER A 112 6.44 -28.10 11.17
C SER A 112 6.94 -26.67 11.26
N ILE A 113 6.08 -25.69 11.05
CA ILE A 113 6.41 -24.26 11.05
C ILE A 113 5.64 -23.56 12.16
N GLU A 114 6.36 -22.88 13.04
CA GLU A 114 5.82 -22.09 14.13
C GLU A 114 6.16 -20.60 13.95
N ILE A 115 5.15 -19.72 14.03
CA ILE A 115 5.31 -18.28 13.87
C ILE A 115 4.95 -17.58 15.18
N PHE A 116 5.84 -16.73 15.65
CA PHE A 116 5.68 -15.89 16.83
C PHE A 116 5.65 -14.41 16.49
N HIS A 117 4.86 -13.66 17.26
CA HIS A 117 5.01 -12.22 17.40
C HIS A 117 6.02 -11.93 18.51
N GLN A 118 7.03 -11.10 18.22
CA GLN A 118 7.98 -10.59 19.21
C GLN A 118 8.10 -9.07 19.05
N PRO A 119 7.67 -8.26 20.03
CA PRO A 119 7.89 -6.82 20.01
C PRO A 119 9.39 -6.50 19.99
N LYS A 120 9.80 -5.45 19.27
CA LYS A 120 11.18 -4.99 19.31
C LYS A 120 11.52 -4.47 20.73
N LEU A 121 12.47 -5.14 21.39
CA LEU A 121 12.90 -4.80 22.76
C LEU A 121 13.63 -3.45 22.76
N ASN A 122 13.34 -2.59 23.74
CA ASN A 122 14.11 -1.37 23.98
C ASN A 122 15.33 -1.73 24.82
N GLU A 123 16.53 -1.69 24.22
CA GLU A 123 17.79 -2.05 24.89
C GLU A 123 18.09 -1.24 26.16
N ASP A 124 17.44 -0.08 26.34
CA ASP A 124 17.63 0.81 27.50
C ASP A 124 16.75 0.50 28.72
N LYS A 125 15.70 -0.34 28.60
CA LYS A 125 14.67 -0.47 29.66
C LYS A 125 14.36 -1.89 30.12
N ASP A 126 14.65 -2.92 29.33
CA ASP A 126 14.21 -4.28 29.62
C ASP A 126 15.39 -5.23 29.92
N PRO A 127 15.28 -6.12 30.92
CA PRO A 127 16.35 -7.04 31.27
C PRO A 127 16.68 -7.98 30.08
N PRO A 128 17.98 -8.27 29.81
CA PRO A 128 18.46 -8.76 28.51
C PRO A 128 18.11 -10.20 28.13
N ASN A 129 17.29 -10.92 28.92
CA ASN A 129 17.25 -12.38 28.86
C ASN A 129 15.89 -13.02 28.60
N CYS A 130 14.85 -12.23 28.29
CA CYS A 130 13.54 -12.80 28.03
C CYS A 130 12.64 -11.90 27.18
N PRO A 131 12.70 -11.99 25.84
CA PRO A 131 11.69 -11.35 25.01
C PRO A 131 10.34 -12.05 25.18
N GLU A 132 9.28 -11.29 25.46
CA GLU A 132 7.91 -11.83 25.39
C GLU A 132 7.59 -12.21 23.95
N ARG A 133 7.21 -13.48 23.75
CA ARG A 133 6.76 -14.00 22.46
C ARG A 133 5.31 -14.43 22.58
N LEU A 134 4.48 -14.00 21.63
CA LEU A 134 3.14 -14.54 21.47
C LEU A 134 3.13 -15.51 20.29
N ARG A 135 2.70 -16.75 20.52
CA ARG A 135 2.51 -17.70 19.43
C ARG A 135 1.35 -17.27 18.56
N MET A 136 1.64 -16.98 17.30
CA MET A 136 0.62 -16.70 16.30
C MET A 136 0.05 -18.03 15.81
N ASP A 137 0.85 -18.86 15.14
CA ASP A 137 0.34 -20.12 14.60
C ASP A 137 1.38 -21.22 14.56
N LEU A 138 0.89 -22.46 14.52
CA LEU A 138 1.67 -23.69 14.34
C LEU A 138 0.98 -24.54 13.27
N PHE A 139 1.66 -24.77 12.14
CA PHE A 139 1.11 -25.49 11.00
C PHE A 139 2.16 -26.38 10.34
N THR A 140 1.70 -27.36 9.56
CA THR A 140 2.59 -28.27 8.84
C THR A 140 2.49 -28.04 7.34
N VAL A 141 3.62 -28.20 6.63
CA VAL A 141 3.73 -27.99 5.18
C VAL A 141 4.41 -29.18 4.53
N THR A 142 3.82 -29.71 3.47
CA THR A 142 4.45 -30.75 2.65
C THR A 142 5.38 -30.11 1.62
N LEU A 143 6.49 -30.79 1.26
CA LEU A 143 7.44 -30.22 0.28
C LEU A 143 6.81 -29.93 -1.09
N SER A 144 5.69 -30.59 -1.43
CA SER A 144 4.91 -30.29 -2.63
C SER A 144 4.23 -28.91 -2.64
N GLN A 145 4.01 -28.30 -1.46
CA GLN A 145 3.45 -26.96 -1.29
C GLN A 145 4.53 -25.87 -1.29
N VAL A 146 5.81 -26.27 -1.40
CA VAL A 146 6.97 -25.40 -1.33
C VAL A 146 7.43 -25.07 -2.74
N THR A 147 7.57 -23.80 -3.04
CA THR A 147 8.23 -23.38 -4.28
C THR A 147 9.71 -23.23 -4.02
N PHE A 148 10.52 -24.06 -4.69
CA PHE A 148 11.97 -23.99 -4.64
C PHE A 148 12.50 -23.20 -5.83
N SER A 149 13.40 -22.26 -5.57
CA SER A 149 14.28 -21.69 -6.59
C SER A 149 15.73 -21.76 -6.11
N LEU A 150 16.71 -21.48 -6.97
CA LEU A 150 18.14 -21.67 -6.64
C LEU A 150 18.50 -21.02 -5.29
N GLY A 151 18.70 -21.84 -4.25
CA GLY A 151 19.05 -21.38 -2.90
C GLY A 151 17.96 -20.63 -2.13
N SER A 152 16.71 -20.64 -2.58
CA SER A 152 15.60 -20.03 -1.85
C SER A 152 14.33 -20.88 -1.86
N MET A 153 13.58 -20.70 -0.79
CA MET A 153 12.35 -21.43 -0.50
C MET A 153 11.23 -20.40 -0.28
N VAL A 154 10.10 -20.59 -0.95
CA VAL A 154 8.91 -19.75 -0.78
C VAL A 154 7.73 -20.61 -0.34
N LEU A 155 7.08 -20.17 0.73
CA LEU A 155 5.96 -20.80 1.39
C LEU A 155 4.78 -19.83 1.42
N GLU A 156 3.60 -20.28 1.00
CA GLU A 156 2.36 -19.54 1.25
C GLU A 156 1.96 -19.72 2.72
N VAL A 157 1.81 -18.60 3.44
CA VAL A 157 1.42 -18.58 4.87
C VAL A 157 0.17 -17.72 5.10
N THR A 158 -0.62 -17.50 4.05
CA THR A 158 -1.84 -16.69 4.10
C THR A 158 -2.86 -17.23 5.09
N ARG A 159 -3.23 -18.51 5.00
CA ARG A 159 -4.27 -19.10 5.88
C ARG A 159 -3.86 -19.06 7.36
N PRO A 160 -2.64 -19.51 7.73
CA PRO A 160 -2.19 -19.42 9.12
C PRO A 160 -2.28 -18.01 9.71
N LEU A 161 -1.81 -17.01 8.96
CA LEU A 161 -1.77 -15.63 9.45
C LEU A 161 -3.14 -14.92 9.39
N SER A 162 -4.03 -15.34 8.50
CA SER A 162 -5.35 -14.71 8.34
C SER A 162 -6.23 -14.77 9.58
N LYS A 163 -6.04 -15.77 10.46
CA LYS A 163 -6.80 -15.88 11.71
C LYS A 163 -6.52 -14.70 12.65
N TRP A 164 -5.26 -14.28 12.70
CA TRP A 164 -4.79 -13.23 13.59
C TRP A 164 -4.92 -11.87 12.91
N LEU A 165 -4.49 -11.76 11.65
CA LEU A 165 -4.39 -10.46 10.98
C LEU A 165 -5.71 -9.90 10.44
N LYS A 166 -6.86 -10.53 10.72
CA LYS A 166 -8.19 -9.97 10.40
C LYS A 166 -8.56 -8.75 11.26
N HIS A 167 -8.18 -8.77 12.55
CA HIS A 167 -8.46 -7.68 13.49
C HIS A 167 -7.20 -7.35 14.33
N PRO A 168 -6.23 -6.60 13.78
CA PRO A 168 -4.96 -6.30 14.46
C PRO A 168 -5.13 -5.56 15.80
N GLY A 169 -6.24 -4.83 15.99
CA GLY A 169 -6.59 -4.15 17.24
C GLY A 169 -6.95 -5.12 18.37
N GLU A 170 -7.76 -6.15 18.08
CA GLU A 170 -8.11 -7.20 19.05
C GLU A 170 -6.89 -8.03 19.43
N LEU A 171 -5.95 -8.23 18.49
CA LEU A 171 -4.66 -8.83 18.79
C LEU A 171 -3.97 -8.09 19.93
N ARG A 172 -3.89 -6.76 19.83
CA ARG A 172 -3.16 -5.95 20.81
C ARG A 172 -3.78 -6.05 22.20
N GLU A 173 -5.10 -6.16 22.30
CA GLU A 173 -5.79 -6.36 23.58
C GLU A 173 -5.63 -7.79 24.11
N GLN A 174 -5.76 -8.81 23.25
CA GLN A 174 -5.50 -10.22 23.59
C GLN A 174 -4.04 -10.41 24.05
N MET A 175 -3.09 -9.80 23.35
CA MET A 175 -1.66 -9.75 23.66
C MET A 175 -1.36 -9.09 25.01
N SER A 176 -2.18 -8.12 25.43
CA SER A 176 -2.00 -7.46 26.73
C SER A 176 -2.51 -8.31 27.90
N SER A 177 -3.24 -9.40 27.65
CA SER A 177 -3.91 -10.21 28.68
C SER A 177 -3.28 -11.60 28.91
N LEU A 178 -2.44 -12.08 27.99
CA LEU A 178 -1.75 -13.36 28.10
C LEU A 178 -0.38 -13.16 28.76
N ALA A 179 -0.11 -13.87 29.86
CA ALA A 179 1.21 -13.91 30.46
C ALA A 179 2.20 -14.54 29.46
N GLY A 180 3.18 -13.75 28.99
CA GLY A 180 4.19 -14.21 28.05
C GLY A 180 5.03 -15.34 28.63
N GLU A 181 5.13 -16.46 27.90
CA GLU A 181 6.08 -17.51 28.25
C GLU A 181 7.50 -17.06 27.86
N CYS A 182 8.44 -17.25 28.79
CA CYS A 182 9.80 -16.78 28.65
C CYS A 182 10.65 -17.76 27.82
N TRP A 183 11.06 -17.36 26.62
CA TRP A 183 11.92 -18.17 25.74
C TRP A 183 13.37 -17.69 25.81
N ARG A 184 14.30 -18.61 26.13
CA ARG A 184 15.74 -18.31 26.17
C ARG A 184 16.30 -18.31 24.75
N ARG A 185 16.96 -17.21 24.36
CA ARG A 185 17.65 -17.11 23.06
C ARG A 185 18.71 -18.21 22.91
N PRO A 186 18.75 -18.94 21.78
CA PRO A 186 19.90 -19.77 21.43
C PRO A 186 21.13 -18.89 21.18
N PRO A 187 22.36 -19.40 21.43
CA PRO A 187 23.58 -18.60 21.40
C PRO A 187 24.07 -18.16 20.01
N THR A 188 23.48 -18.66 18.91
CA THR A 188 23.84 -18.25 17.55
C THR A 188 22.64 -18.37 16.60
N PRO A 189 22.12 -17.28 16.02
CA PRO A 189 21.10 -17.37 14.99
C PRO A 189 21.73 -17.92 13.70
N PRO A 190 21.08 -18.86 12.99
CA PRO A 190 21.49 -19.19 11.63
C PRO A 190 21.37 -17.93 10.77
N VAL A 191 22.41 -17.63 9.99
CA VAL A 191 22.51 -16.46 9.09
C VAL A 191 21.65 -16.67 7.83
N THR A 192 20.38 -17.03 8.04
CA THR A 192 19.40 -17.21 6.98
C THR A 192 18.54 -15.95 6.87
N ASN A 193 18.55 -15.31 5.69
CA ASN A 193 17.63 -14.21 5.42
C ASN A 193 16.21 -14.78 5.33
N VAL A 194 15.46 -14.68 6.44
CA VAL A 194 14.05 -15.05 6.50
C VAL A 194 13.20 -13.79 6.45
N LEU A 195 12.33 -13.74 5.45
CA LEU A 195 11.50 -12.60 5.13
C LEU A 195 10.05 -13.03 5.03
N LEU A 196 9.17 -12.32 5.72
CA LEU A 196 7.74 -12.46 5.58
C LEU A 196 7.21 -11.29 4.74
N MET A 197 6.63 -11.60 3.59
CA MET A 197 5.95 -10.65 2.72
C MET A 197 4.46 -10.69 3.03
N LEU A 198 3.89 -9.56 3.43
CA LEU A 198 2.46 -9.39 3.65
C LEU A 198 1.87 -8.51 2.55
N TYR A 199 0.76 -8.94 1.98
CA TYR A 199 0.02 -8.23 0.95
C TYR A 199 -1.36 -7.95 1.52
N SER A 200 -1.64 -6.68 1.81
CA SER A 200 -2.89 -6.24 2.40
C SER A 200 -3.66 -5.30 1.47
N ASN A 201 -4.98 -5.32 1.62
CA ASN A 201 -5.88 -4.39 0.97
C ASN A 201 -6.43 -3.40 1.99
N LEU A 202 -6.57 -2.15 1.55
CA LEU A 202 -7.23 -1.12 2.32
C LEU A 202 -8.75 -1.39 2.34
N SER A 203 -9.38 -1.11 3.48
CA SER A 203 -10.83 -1.17 3.58
C SER A 203 -11.50 -0.25 2.53
N PRO A 204 -12.70 -0.60 2.03
CA PRO A 204 -13.42 0.24 1.07
C PRO A 204 -13.67 1.66 1.57
N GLU A 205 -13.83 1.84 2.88
CA GLU A 205 -14.03 3.14 3.53
C GLU A 205 -12.78 4.03 3.38
N ARG A 206 -11.60 3.47 3.62
CA ARG A 206 -10.33 4.19 3.48
C ARG A 206 -9.97 4.46 2.02
N LYS A 207 -10.37 3.56 1.10
CA LYS A 207 -10.28 3.84 -0.35
C LYS A 207 -11.12 5.05 -0.75
N ARG A 208 -12.28 5.27 -0.12
CA ARG A 208 -13.14 6.44 -0.36
C ARG A 208 -12.62 7.73 0.30
N LEU A 209 -11.95 7.63 1.45
CA LEU A 209 -11.32 8.78 2.12
C LEU A 209 -9.99 9.23 1.50
N GLY A 210 -9.51 8.59 0.43
CA GLY A 210 -8.26 8.99 -0.25
C GLY A 210 -7.00 8.21 0.16
N GLY A 211 -7.13 7.03 0.78
CA GLY A 211 -6.01 6.14 1.10
C GLY A 211 -5.16 6.58 2.30
N SER A 212 -3.99 5.96 2.48
CA SER A 212 -2.98 6.45 3.43
C SER A 212 -2.38 7.77 2.92
N THR A 213 -2.46 8.83 3.71
CA THR A 213 -1.74 10.08 3.38
C THR A 213 -0.25 9.85 3.65
N LEU A 214 0.62 10.30 2.75
CA LEU A 214 2.08 10.28 2.95
C LEU A 214 2.47 11.06 4.21
N LEU A 215 1.68 12.07 4.56
CA LEU A 215 1.83 12.80 5.82
C LEU A 215 1.61 11.88 7.03
N TRP A 216 0.51 11.12 7.06
CA TRP A 216 0.26 10.14 8.10
C TRP A 216 1.35 9.07 8.18
N GLU A 217 1.82 8.54 7.05
CA GLU A 217 2.91 7.56 7.01
C GLU A 217 4.24 8.14 7.53
N ALA A 218 4.55 9.39 7.15
CA ALA A 218 5.73 10.09 7.65
C ALA A 218 5.66 10.29 9.16
N GLU A 219 4.50 10.71 9.69
CA GLU A 219 4.30 10.98 11.11
C GLU A 219 4.23 9.71 11.99
N SER A 220 3.65 8.63 11.45
CA SER A 220 3.51 7.33 12.15
C SER A 220 4.76 6.45 12.05
N SER A 221 5.71 6.76 11.18
CA SER A 221 6.94 5.97 11.06
C SER A 221 7.83 6.06 12.31
N TRP A 222 8.42 4.92 12.69
CA TRP A 222 9.38 4.78 13.81
C TRP A 222 10.53 5.82 13.80
N ARG A 223 10.85 6.42 12.64
CA ARG A 223 11.87 7.47 12.50
C ARG A 223 11.49 8.79 13.21
N VAL A 224 10.20 9.03 13.48
CA VAL A 224 9.77 10.19 14.29
C VAL A 224 10.07 9.99 15.78
N GLN A 225 10.15 8.74 16.25
CA GLN A 225 10.50 8.39 17.64
C GLN A 225 11.98 8.63 17.94
N GLU A 226 12.91 8.26 17.03
CA GLU A 226 14.34 8.58 17.15
C GLU A 226 14.62 10.09 17.03
N GLY A 227 13.84 10.81 16.22
CA GLY A 227 14.00 12.26 16.01
C GLY A 227 13.53 13.15 17.17
N GLN A 228 12.95 12.60 18.24
CA GLN A 228 12.44 13.39 19.37
C GLN A 228 13.56 14.15 20.12
N LEU A 229 14.80 13.65 20.09
CA LEU A 229 15.98 14.34 20.64
C LEU A 229 16.38 15.60 19.83
N SER A 230 15.95 15.73 18.57
CA SER A 230 16.22 16.89 17.72
C SER A 230 15.12 17.97 17.81
N ARG A 231 13.89 17.59 18.21
CA ARG A 231 12.75 18.51 18.38
C ARG A 231 13.00 19.58 19.44
N GLU A 232 13.84 19.32 20.46
CA GLU A 232 14.18 20.31 21.48
C GLU A 232 15.14 21.40 20.98
N ARG A 233 16.01 21.10 20.01
CA ARG A 233 16.84 22.13 19.35
C ARG A 233 16.03 22.97 18.36
N ALA A 234 15.06 22.37 17.66
CA ALA A 234 14.16 23.09 16.74
C ALA A 234 13.16 24.02 17.47
N ARG A 235 12.76 23.68 18.70
CA ARG A 235 11.92 24.56 19.54
C ARG A 235 12.59 25.90 19.87
N ARG A 236 13.93 25.99 19.88
CA ARG A 236 14.64 27.27 20.09
C ARG A 236 14.61 28.19 18.87
N HIS A 237 14.39 27.65 17.67
CA HIS A 237 14.23 28.43 16.44
C HIS A 237 12.76 28.76 16.10
N ARG A 238 11.81 28.17 16.83
CA ARG A 238 10.35 28.35 16.68
C ARG A 238 9.83 29.66 17.29
N ARG A 239 10.63 30.72 17.23
CA ARG A 239 10.26 32.10 17.56
C ARG A 239 10.26 33.04 16.36
N TYR A 240 10.48 32.51 15.15
CA TYR A 240 10.31 33.25 13.90
C TYR A 240 9.07 32.73 13.17
N HIS A 241 8.06 33.60 13.07
CA HIS A 241 6.77 33.43 12.37
C HIS A 241 5.74 32.49 12.99
N LEU A 242 5.12 32.94 14.08
CA LEU A 242 3.68 32.70 14.25
C LEU A 242 2.99 33.52 13.15
N GLN A 243 2.81 32.93 11.95
CA GLN A 243 1.88 33.50 10.98
C GLN A 243 0.54 33.65 11.69
N ASP A 244 -0.02 34.86 11.66
CA ASP A 244 -1.34 35.12 12.20
C ASP A 244 -2.30 34.09 11.57
N ARG A 245 -3.09 33.38 12.38
CA ARG A 245 -4.05 32.39 11.87
C ARG A 245 -5.00 33.00 10.85
N ASN A 246 -5.17 34.32 10.86
CA ASN A 246 -5.94 35.04 9.85
C ASN A 246 -5.31 35.08 8.45
N GLN A 247 -4.02 34.77 8.30
CA GLN A 247 -3.32 34.75 7.01
C GLN A 247 -3.25 33.35 6.39
N LEU A 248 -3.56 32.30 7.16
CA LEU A 248 -3.51 30.92 6.69
C LEU A 248 -4.74 30.56 5.85
N CYS A 249 -4.57 29.57 4.97
CA CYS A 249 -5.61 29.07 4.09
C CYS A 249 -6.91 28.77 4.85
N ARG A 250 -8.00 29.43 4.43
CA ARG A 250 -9.31 29.34 5.07
C ARG A 250 -10.45 29.68 4.13
N LYS A 251 -11.64 29.25 4.50
CA LYS A 251 -12.90 29.64 3.87
C LYS A 251 -13.33 31.03 4.34
N VAL A 252 -13.56 31.94 3.42
CA VAL A 252 -14.08 33.30 3.68
C VAL A 252 -15.41 33.53 2.96
N LYS A 253 -16.23 34.47 3.47
CA LYS A 253 -17.50 34.83 2.85
C LYS A 253 -17.25 35.49 1.48
N PHE A 254 -18.04 35.11 0.50
CA PHE A 254 -18.04 35.68 -0.85
C PHE A 254 -19.49 35.70 -1.34
N GLN A 255 -20.11 36.88 -1.28
CA GLN A 255 -21.49 37.09 -1.69
C GLN A 255 -21.55 37.30 -3.19
N VAL A 256 -22.37 36.51 -3.87
CA VAL A 256 -22.71 36.67 -5.28
C VAL A 256 -24.10 37.25 -5.34
N ASP A 257 -24.25 38.37 -6.05
CA ASP A 257 -25.52 38.99 -6.38
C ASP A 257 -25.72 38.92 -7.90
N PHE A 258 -26.73 38.17 -8.33
CA PHE A 258 -27.00 37.96 -9.74
C PHE A 258 -27.44 39.25 -10.44
N ASN A 259 -28.00 40.22 -9.72
CA ASN A 259 -28.33 41.52 -10.31
C ASN A 259 -27.05 42.29 -10.67
N LEU A 260 -26.01 42.21 -9.83
CA LEU A 260 -24.75 42.93 -10.06
C LEU A 260 -23.96 42.36 -11.25
N ILE A 261 -24.07 41.06 -11.53
CA ILE A 261 -23.42 40.42 -12.68
C ILE A 261 -24.30 40.37 -13.93
N GLY A 262 -25.45 41.06 -13.94
CA GLY A 262 -26.34 41.16 -15.09
C GLY A 262 -27.21 39.92 -15.37
N TRP A 263 -27.27 38.99 -14.42
CA TRP A 263 -28.05 37.74 -14.53
C TRP A 263 -29.39 37.80 -13.80
N GLY A 264 -29.66 38.91 -13.09
CA GLY A 264 -30.86 39.10 -12.29
C GLY A 264 -32.17 39.11 -13.08
N SER A 265 -32.14 39.32 -14.39
CA SER A 265 -33.33 39.30 -15.25
C SER A 265 -33.85 37.89 -15.52
N TRP A 266 -32.96 36.89 -15.62
CA TRP A 266 -33.32 35.51 -15.95
C TRP A 266 -33.25 34.56 -14.76
N ILE A 267 -32.45 34.85 -13.72
CA ILE A 267 -32.46 34.09 -12.47
C ILE A 267 -33.58 34.59 -11.56
N ILE A 268 -34.57 33.76 -11.26
CA ILE A 268 -35.70 34.10 -10.38
C ILE A 268 -35.30 33.98 -8.91
N TYR A 269 -34.69 32.87 -8.52
CA TYR A 269 -34.26 32.61 -7.13
C TYR A 269 -33.08 31.63 -7.06
N PRO A 270 -32.12 31.80 -6.13
CA PRO A 270 -31.95 32.98 -5.27
C PRO A 270 -31.41 34.17 -6.07
N LYS A 271 -31.71 35.41 -5.64
CA LYS A 271 -31.11 36.62 -6.24
C LYS A 271 -29.70 36.89 -5.74
N GLN A 272 -29.40 36.47 -4.53
CA GLN A 272 -28.07 36.53 -3.93
C GLN A 272 -27.80 35.28 -3.11
N TYR A 273 -26.55 34.85 -3.05
CA TYR A 273 -26.13 33.74 -2.19
C TYR A 273 -24.66 33.88 -1.80
N ASN A 274 -24.27 33.24 -0.69
CA ASN A 274 -22.88 33.18 -0.28
C ASN A 274 -22.22 31.96 -0.91
N ALA A 275 -21.45 32.18 -1.97
CA ALA A 275 -20.65 31.15 -2.63
C ALA A 275 -19.45 30.72 -1.77
N TYR A 276 -18.99 31.60 -0.88
CA TYR A 276 -17.70 31.49 -0.19
C TYR A 276 -16.51 31.38 -1.18
N ARG A 277 -15.30 31.64 -0.68
CA ARG A 277 -14.07 31.40 -1.43
C ARG A 277 -12.95 31.00 -0.51
N CYS A 278 -11.91 30.38 -1.06
CA CYS A 278 -10.70 30.07 -0.33
C CYS A 278 -9.71 31.23 -0.42
N GLU A 279 -9.09 31.57 0.71
CA GLU A 279 -8.12 32.66 0.81
C GLU A 279 -7.06 32.32 1.86
N GLY A 280 -5.85 32.81 1.64
CA GLY A 280 -4.74 32.72 2.58
C GLY A 280 -3.56 31.94 2.00
N GLU A 281 -2.49 31.91 2.77
CA GLU A 281 -1.25 31.22 2.43
C GLU A 281 -1.23 29.80 2.99
N CYS A 282 -0.62 28.90 2.24
CA CYS A 282 -0.38 27.53 2.69
C CYS A 282 1.00 27.44 3.38
N PRO A 283 1.06 26.89 4.60
CA PRO A 283 2.32 26.73 5.31
C PRO A 283 3.23 25.71 4.63
N ASN A 284 4.55 25.84 4.79
CA ASN A 284 5.52 24.89 4.25
C ASN A 284 6.39 24.33 5.40
N PRO A 285 6.23 23.05 5.79
CA PRO A 285 5.37 22.03 5.17
C PRO A 285 3.90 22.20 5.59
N VAL A 286 2.99 21.70 4.75
CA VAL A 286 1.55 21.69 5.05
C VAL A 286 1.24 20.59 6.07
N GLY A 287 0.32 20.87 6.99
CA GLY A 287 -0.24 19.90 7.93
C GLY A 287 -1.58 19.34 7.48
N GLU A 288 -2.03 18.28 8.14
CA GLU A 288 -3.27 17.55 7.82
C GLU A 288 -4.51 18.43 8.00
N GLU A 289 -4.43 19.46 8.85
CA GLU A 289 -5.49 20.46 9.06
C GLU A 289 -5.82 21.29 7.81
N PHE A 290 -4.98 21.24 6.78
CA PHE A 290 -5.19 21.90 5.49
C PHE A 290 -5.56 20.91 4.38
N HIS A 291 -5.93 19.67 4.71
CA HIS A 291 -6.39 18.63 3.77
C HIS A 291 -5.56 18.51 2.49
N PRO A 292 -4.22 18.40 2.59
CA PRO A 292 -3.36 18.34 1.42
C PRO A 292 -3.48 16.98 0.72
N THR A 293 -3.34 16.99 -0.60
CA THR A 293 -3.05 15.73 -1.32
C THR A 293 -1.62 15.27 -1.04
N ASN A 294 -1.32 14.01 -1.31
CA ASN A 294 0.06 13.49 -1.26
C ASN A 294 1.01 14.33 -2.12
N HIS A 295 0.55 14.78 -3.29
CA HIS A 295 1.32 15.67 -4.17
C HIS A 295 1.59 17.03 -3.50
N ALA A 296 0.55 17.67 -2.94
CA ALA A 296 0.66 18.96 -2.25
C ALA A 296 1.60 18.87 -1.04
N TYR A 297 1.53 17.78 -0.27
CA TYR A 297 2.42 17.53 0.85
C TYR A 297 3.88 17.47 0.41
N ILE A 298 4.20 16.66 -0.62
CA ILE A 298 5.55 16.57 -1.20
C ILE A 298 6.01 17.93 -1.76
N GLN A 299 5.14 18.66 -2.46
CA GLN A 299 5.46 19.99 -2.97
C GLN A 299 5.79 20.95 -1.82
N SER A 300 5.06 20.91 -0.70
CA SER A 300 5.35 21.75 0.47
C SER A 300 6.70 21.42 1.11
N LEU A 301 7.10 20.14 1.12
CA LEU A 301 8.42 19.71 1.58
C LEU A 301 9.51 20.21 0.62
N LEU A 302 9.32 20.05 -0.69
CA LEU A 302 10.23 20.59 -1.70
C LEU A 302 10.32 22.11 -1.61
N LYS A 303 9.21 22.81 -1.34
CA LYS A 303 9.21 24.26 -1.14
C LYS A 303 10.04 24.66 0.07
N ARG A 304 9.96 23.90 1.17
CA ARG A 304 10.74 24.14 2.38
C ARG A 304 12.25 23.95 2.17
N TYR A 305 12.65 22.87 1.49
CA TYR A 305 14.06 22.51 1.35
C TYR A 305 14.72 23.05 0.07
N GLN A 306 13.95 23.30 -0.99
CA GLN A 306 14.40 23.74 -2.32
C GLN A 306 13.45 24.84 -2.88
N PRO A 307 13.38 26.02 -2.24
CA PRO A 307 12.32 27.01 -2.47
C PRO A 307 12.26 27.59 -3.89
N HIS A 308 13.34 27.50 -4.67
CA HIS A 308 13.42 28.00 -6.04
C HIS A 308 12.97 27.00 -7.11
N ARG A 309 12.78 25.72 -6.75
CA ARG A 309 12.39 24.68 -7.73
C ARG A 309 10.90 24.54 -7.92
N VAL A 310 10.12 24.91 -6.89
CA VAL A 310 8.67 24.73 -6.87
C VAL A 310 7.96 25.96 -6.29
N PRO A 311 6.73 26.25 -6.74
CA PRO A 311 5.87 27.24 -6.09
C PRO A 311 5.34 26.68 -4.75
N SER A 312 4.86 27.58 -3.89
CA SER A 312 4.06 27.16 -2.72
C SER A 312 2.76 26.52 -3.19
N THR A 313 2.19 25.62 -2.36
CA THR A 313 0.84 25.10 -2.59
C THR A 313 -0.19 26.22 -2.51
N CYS A 314 -1.30 26.06 -3.23
CA CYS A 314 -2.35 27.07 -3.35
C CYS A 314 -3.53 26.74 -2.43
N CYS A 315 -4.14 27.77 -1.84
CA CYS A 315 -5.38 27.62 -1.07
C CYS A 315 -6.58 27.50 -2.01
N ALA A 316 -7.18 26.32 -2.09
CA ALA A 316 -8.25 26.00 -3.04
C ALA A 316 -9.40 25.22 -2.39
N PRO A 317 -10.61 25.21 -2.99
CA PRO A 317 -11.72 24.40 -2.51
C PRO A 317 -11.38 22.91 -2.60
N VAL A 318 -11.53 22.19 -1.49
CA VAL A 318 -11.41 20.72 -1.45
C VAL A 318 -12.77 20.04 -1.39
N LYS A 319 -13.81 20.78 -1.00
CA LYS A 319 -15.19 20.32 -0.99
C LYS A 319 -16.14 21.44 -1.33
N THR A 320 -17.12 21.11 -2.17
CA THR A 320 -18.13 22.02 -2.69
C THR A 320 -19.50 21.37 -2.62
N LYS A 321 -20.56 22.18 -2.54
CA LYS A 321 -21.95 21.71 -2.60
C LYS A 321 -22.72 22.37 -3.73
N PRO A 322 -23.78 21.73 -4.24
CA PRO A 322 -24.62 22.30 -5.26
C PRO A 322 -25.45 23.49 -4.75
N LEU A 323 -25.89 24.34 -5.68
CA LEU A 323 -26.90 25.37 -5.47
C LEU A 323 -28.13 25.07 -6.34
N SER A 324 -29.30 25.02 -5.70
CA SER A 324 -30.59 24.95 -6.39
C SER A 324 -30.97 26.33 -6.93
N MET A 325 -31.23 26.44 -8.23
CA MET A 325 -31.57 27.70 -8.89
C MET A 325 -32.88 27.56 -9.68
N LEU A 326 -33.74 28.56 -9.52
CA LEU A 326 -34.96 28.76 -10.30
C LEU A 326 -34.69 29.87 -11.31
N TYR A 327 -34.78 29.58 -12.61
CA TYR A 327 -34.47 30.54 -13.66
C TYR A 327 -35.35 30.37 -14.90
N VAL A 328 -35.37 31.38 -15.76
CA VAL A 328 -36.08 31.38 -17.04
C VAL A 328 -35.12 31.01 -18.15
N ASP A 329 -35.45 29.97 -18.91
CA ASP A 329 -34.77 29.61 -20.14
C ASP A 329 -35.78 29.44 -21.27
N ASN A 330 -35.58 30.16 -22.38
CA ASN A 330 -36.45 30.11 -23.56
C ASN A 330 -37.95 30.25 -23.23
N GLY A 331 -38.30 31.14 -22.30
CA GLY A 331 -39.67 31.38 -21.85
C GLY A 331 -40.25 30.33 -20.90
N ARG A 332 -39.47 29.31 -20.51
CA ARG A 332 -39.86 28.28 -19.53
C ARG A 332 -39.18 28.52 -18.20
N VAL A 333 -39.87 28.25 -17.10
CA VAL A 333 -39.31 28.30 -15.75
C VAL A 333 -38.74 26.93 -15.40
N LEU A 334 -37.45 26.87 -15.05
CA LEU A 334 -36.72 25.65 -14.71
C LEU A 334 -36.19 25.74 -13.28
N LEU A 335 -36.27 24.62 -12.55
CA LEU A 335 -35.58 24.40 -11.28
C LEU A 335 -34.49 23.36 -11.51
N ASP A 336 -33.23 23.73 -11.27
CA ASP A 336 -32.08 22.85 -11.45
C ASP A 336 -31.10 22.96 -10.28
N HIS A 337 -30.28 21.94 -10.09
CA HIS A 337 -29.27 21.84 -9.03
C HIS A 337 -27.87 21.85 -9.64
N HIS A 338 -27.24 23.02 -9.65
CA HIS A 338 -25.92 23.19 -10.24
C HIS A 338 -24.83 22.80 -9.23
N LYS A 339 -23.98 21.84 -9.60
CA LYS A 339 -22.86 21.36 -8.78
C LYS A 339 -21.79 22.44 -8.63
N ASP A 340 -20.99 22.30 -7.57
CA ASP A 340 -19.77 23.09 -7.35
C ASP A 340 -19.96 24.61 -7.20
N MET A 341 -21.14 25.03 -6.74
CA MET A 341 -21.52 26.44 -6.63
C MET A 341 -21.17 27.09 -5.29
N ILE A 342 -21.03 26.31 -4.22
CA ILE A 342 -20.75 26.82 -2.87
C ILE A 342 -19.57 26.05 -2.26
N VAL A 343 -18.53 26.77 -1.83
CA VAL A 343 -17.38 26.18 -1.12
C VAL A 343 -17.78 25.76 0.30
N GLU A 344 -17.56 24.49 0.62
CA GLU A 344 -17.76 23.95 1.96
C GLU A 344 -16.46 23.92 2.77
N GLU A 345 -15.38 23.46 2.16
CA GLU A 345 -14.07 23.26 2.81
C GLU A 345 -12.94 23.73 1.87
N CYS A 346 -11.89 24.31 2.47
CA CYS A 346 -10.68 24.76 1.77
C CYS A 346 -9.49 23.93 2.22
N GLY A 347 -8.51 23.76 1.34
CA GLY A 347 -7.26 23.07 1.63
C GLY A 347 -6.10 23.56 0.77
N CYS A 348 -4.93 22.97 0.99
CA CYS A 348 -3.69 23.33 0.31
C CYS A 348 -3.33 22.29 -0.73
N LEU A 349 -3.39 22.67 -2.01
CA LEU A 349 -3.20 21.79 -3.17
C LEU A 349 -1.93 22.11 -3.97
#